data_AF-A0A7X0HS82-F1
#
_entry.id   AF-A0A7X0HS82-F1
#
_cell.length_a   1.000
_cell.length_b   1.000
_cell.length_c   1.000
_cell.angle_alpha   90.00
_cell.angle_beta   90.00
_cell.angle_gamma   90.00
#
_symmetry.space_group_name_H-M   'P 1'
#
loop_
_entity.id
_entity.type
_entity.pdbx_description
1 polymer ?
#
loop_
_entity_poly.entity_id
_entity_poly.type
_entity_poly.pdbx_seq_one_letter_code
_entity_poly.pdbx_strand_id
1 'polypeptide(L)'
;MKLRNQNGAALVVVLLMITVFFVLGLSLLSSSLSNTKQVNKTEKEMQALDLAEMGVLHYQNHFKVNAYKYLKIPIETAMNNAKNDTMKKKLDAVYGLLDKEDLTYELLNFPKRTIDEHADYDVTIKNSNSIFSTENDKISVNISSLGTIHSDTQNTIDATIELSIQQLIEDILNEKSTSGNAENDLPVPAGLESCQYTNNLILTNGCFYDNLPATAMFGTVIGGIDKDTIAYINGNAIIGAISGGINKDTRIDINGDATFGAITGGINKNTIININGNGIFGEISGGINKTSTIFIKKNATFGVISGGVKDEAKICVGGKINGLDLLKILGKYPSGIYSYVEDPNSYNEAGCPPPNNTQFDPLSLTSQTLATHTAIVNVKYH
;
A
#
# COMPACT_ATOMS: atom_id res chain seq x y z
N MET A 1 5.40 44.44 -70.88
CA MET A 1 4.77 43.66 -69.79
C MET A 1 5.47 44.04 -68.49
N LYS A 2 4.85 44.83 -67.61
CA LYS A 2 5.48 45.33 -66.36
C LYS A 2 5.52 44.21 -65.32
N LEU A 3 6.72 43.76 -64.94
CA LEU A 3 6.94 42.88 -63.79
C LEU A 3 6.60 43.67 -62.51
N ARG A 4 5.45 43.38 -61.89
CA ARG A 4 5.09 43.92 -60.56
C ARG A 4 6.02 43.30 -59.52
N ASN A 5 6.68 44.15 -58.75
CA ASN A 5 7.53 43.77 -57.62
C ASN A 5 6.67 43.08 -56.54
N GLN A 6 6.73 41.74 -56.47
CA GLN A 6 6.00 40.89 -55.52
C GLN A 6 6.78 40.64 -54.22
N ASN A 7 7.99 41.19 -54.08
CA ASN A 7 8.91 40.87 -52.99
C ASN A 7 8.35 41.29 -51.61
N GLY A 8 7.50 42.32 -51.55
CA GLY A 8 6.84 42.72 -50.31
C GLY A 8 5.71 41.77 -49.86
N ALA A 9 4.97 41.17 -50.80
CA ALA A 9 3.88 40.26 -50.48
C ALA A 9 4.39 38.91 -49.95
N ALA A 10 5.51 38.41 -50.50
CA ALA A 10 6.16 37.20 -50.02
C ALA A 10 6.65 37.34 -48.57
N LEU A 11 7.23 38.50 -48.22
CA LEU A 11 7.68 38.78 -46.85
C LEU A 11 6.51 38.75 -45.85
N VAL A 12 5.36 39.34 -46.21
CA VAL A 12 4.17 39.35 -45.35
C VAL A 12 3.61 37.94 -45.14
N VAL A 13 3.59 37.11 -46.19
CA VAL A 13 3.12 35.72 -46.09
C VAL A 13 4.03 34.89 -45.18
N VAL A 14 5.35 35.04 -45.31
CA VAL A 14 6.31 34.34 -44.45
C VAL A 14 6.19 34.80 -42.99
N LEU A 15 6.06 36.11 -42.77
CA LEU A 15 5.85 36.65 -41.42
C LEU A 15 4.56 36.10 -40.81
N LEU A 16 3.48 36.06 -41.59
CA LEU A 16 2.20 35.50 -41.16
C LEU A 16 2.32 34.01 -40.83
N MET A 17 3.00 33.22 -41.66
CA MET A 17 3.25 31.80 -41.36
C MET A 17 4.04 31.62 -40.07
N ILE A 18 5.11 32.39 -39.86
CA ILE A 18 5.91 32.33 -38.63
C ILE A 18 5.04 32.67 -37.41
N THR A 19 4.19 33.70 -37.49
CA THR A 19 3.30 34.06 -36.38
C THR A 19 2.29 32.98 -36.06
N VAL A 20 1.71 32.31 -37.06
CA VAL A 20 0.77 31.20 -36.85
C VAL A 20 1.46 30.03 -36.17
N PHE A 21 2.64 29.62 -36.66
CA PHE A 21 3.43 28.56 -36.02
C PHE A 21 3.85 28.93 -34.60
N PHE A 22 4.18 30.20 -34.36
CA PHE A 22 4.56 30.67 -33.03
C PHE A 22 3.38 30.59 -32.05
N VAL A 23 2.19 31.06 -32.43
CA VAL A 23 0.98 30.98 -31.59
C VAL A 23 0.60 29.52 -31.30
N LEU A 24 0.68 28.65 -32.31
CA LEU A 24 0.42 27.21 -32.13
C LEU A 24 1.47 26.55 -31.22
N GLY A 25 2.75 26.87 -31.41
CA GLY A 25 3.85 26.38 -30.57
C GLY A 25 3.70 26.80 -29.12
N LEU A 26 3.36 28.07 -28.86
CA LEU A 26 3.15 28.59 -27.51
C LEU A 26 1.95 27.92 -26.84
N SER A 27 0.88 27.67 -27.58
CA SER A 27 -0.33 26.97 -27.08
C SER A 27 -0.01 25.55 -26.62
N LEU A 28 0.75 24.79 -27.43
CA LEU A 28 1.16 23.42 -27.09
C LEU A 28 2.10 23.38 -25.88
N LEU A 29 3.07 24.31 -25.80
CA LEU A 29 3.97 24.41 -24.65
C LEU A 29 3.21 24.74 -23.35
N SER A 30 2.25 25.69 -23.42
CA SER A 30 1.42 26.04 -22.27
C SER A 30 0.58 24.85 -21.78
N SER A 31 0.04 24.05 -22.71
CA SER A 31 -0.72 22.84 -22.37
C SER A 31 0.18 21.78 -21.71
N SER A 32 1.36 21.52 -22.28
CA SER A 32 2.32 20.55 -21.72
C SER A 32 2.76 20.92 -20.31
N LEU A 33 3.12 22.19 -20.07
CA LEU A 33 3.52 22.67 -18.74
C LEU A 33 2.38 22.59 -17.71
N SER A 34 1.15 22.79 -18.15
CA SER A 34 -0.03 22.69 -17.27
C SER A 34 -0.28 21.25 -16.85
N ASN A 35 -0.19 20.30 -17.78
CA ASN A 35 -0.36 18.88 -17.49
C ASN A 35 0.73 18.37 -16.53
N THR A 36 2.01 18.74 -16.75
CA THR A 36 3.09 18.35 -15.83
C THR A 36 2.87 18.90 -14.42
N LYS A 37 2.43 20.15 -14.27
CA LYS A 37 2.12 20.72 -12.95
C LYS A 37 0.97 19.97 -12.27
N GLN A 38 -0.05 19.56 -13.03
CA GLN A 38 -1.17 18.80 -12.49
C GLN A 38 -0.72 17.41 -12.03
N VAL A 39 0.05 16.69 -12.84
CA VAL A 39 0.59 15.37 -12.49
C VAL A 39 1.44 15.45 -11.22
N ASN A 40 2.40 16.39 -11.16
CA ASN A 40 3.25 16.55 -9.98
C ASN A 40 2.45 16.90 -8.73
N LYS A 41 1.39 17.70 -8.86
CA LYS A 41 0.50 18.03 -7.74
C LYS A 41 -0.25 16.78 -7.26
N THR A 42 -0.86 16.04 -8.18
CA THR A 42 -1.58 14.80 -7.85
C THR A 42 -0.65 13.75 -7.23
N GLU A 43 0.58 13.61 -7.76
CA GLU A 43 1.57 12.69 -7.20
C GLU A 43 1.97 13.07 -5.77
N LYS A 44 2.25 14.35 -5.51
CA LYS A 44 2.54 14.83 -4.14
C LYS A 44 1.35 14.65 -3.19
N GLU A 45 0.14 14.89 -3.66
CA GLU A 45 -1.08 14.67 -2.87
C GLU A 45 -1.24 13.18 -2.52
N MET A 46 -1.02 12.27 -3.50
CA MET A 46 -1.03 10.83 -3.25
C MET A 46 0.06 10.42 -2.25
N GLN A 47 1.29 10.92 -2.40
CA GLN A 47 2.37 10.62 -1.46
C GLN A 47 2.06 11.14 -0.03
N ALA A 48 1.48 12.34 0.10
CA ALA A 48 1.05 12.86 1.40
C ALA A 48 -0.08 12.02 2.01
N LEU A 49 -0.98 11.47 1.17
CA LEU A 49 -2.03 10.55 1.61
C LEU A 49 -1.42 9.22 2.08
N ASP A 50 -0.51 8.63 1.31
CA ASP A 50 0.20 7.40 1.67
C ASP A 50 0.93 7.57 3.02
N LEU A 51 1.57 8.72 3.25
CA LEU A 51 2.20 9.04 4.55
C LEU A 51 1.18 9.13 5.70
N ALA A 52 0.01 9.73 5.46
CA ALA A 52 -1.05 9.78 6.45
C ALA A 52 -1.56 8.36 6.77
N GLU A 53 -1.71 7.49 5.78
CA GLU A 53 -2.09 6.07 5.96
C GLU A 53 -1.03 5.32 6.78
N MET A 54 0.26 5.54 6.48
CA MET A 54 1.37 4.98 7.25
C MET A 54 1.33 5.39 8.73
N GLY A 55 1.00 6.65 9.03
CA GLY A 55 0.87 7.11 10.41
C GLY A 55 -0.26 6.42 11.16
N VAL A 56 -1.42 6.20 10.52
CA VAL A 56 -2.53 5.42 11.12
C VAL A 56 -2.09 3.99 11.42
N LEU A 57 -1.43 3.34 10.46
CA LEU A 57 -0.96 1.95 10.60
C LEU A 57 0.09 1.83 11.73
N HIS A 58 1.08 2.72 11.74
CA HIS A 58 2.12 2.68 12.75
C HIS A 58 1.54 2.90 14.14
N TYR A 59 0.58 3.83 14.27
CA TYR A 59 -0.12 4.02 15.52
C TYR A 59 -0.99 2.81 15.90
N GLN A 60 -1.67 2.16 14.95
CA GLN A 60 -2.42 0.92 15.20
C GLN A 60 -1.54 -0.17 15.81
N ASN A 61 -0.32 -0.32 15.29
CA ASN A 61 0.66 -1.27 15.78
C ASN A 61 1.18 -0.90 17.17
N HIS A 62 1.53 0.38 17.36
CA HIS A 62 1.92 0.92 18.66
C HIS A 62 0.82 0.68 19.72
N PHE A 63 -0.43 0.97 19.35
CA PHE A 63 -1.61 0.74 20.17
C PHE A 63 -1.75 -0.74 20.53
N LYS A 64 -1.61 -1.66 19.57
CA LYS A 64 -1.70 -3.11 19.79
C LYS A 64 -0.63 -3.62 20.77
N VAL A 65 0.64 -3.27 20.52
CA VAL A 65 1.79 -3.71 21.34
C VAL A 65 1.66 -3.21 22.77
N ASN A 66 1.33 -1.93 22.94
CA ASN A 66 1.20 -1.34 24.26
C ASN A 66 -0.05 -1.86 24.97
N ALA A 67 -1.21 -1.92 24.31
CA ALA A 67 -2.41 -2.50 24.90
C ALA A 67 -2.15 -3.93 25.39
N TYR A 68 -1.52 -4.79 24.58
CA TYR A 68 -1.16 -6.14 25.00
C TYR A 68 -0.22 -6.15 26.22
N LYS A 69 0.87 -5.37 26.19
CA LYS A 69 1.84 -5.26 27.28
C LYS A 69 1.17 -4.93 28.62
N TYR A 70 0.24 -3.97 28.62
CA TYR A 70 -0.44 -3.50 29.83
C TYR A 70 -1.61 -4.38 30.25
N LEU A 71 -2.31 -5.03 29.30
CA LEU A 71 -3.48 -5.87 29.59
C LEU A 71 -3.09 -7.30 29.99
N LYS A 72 -1.92 -7.79 29.58
CA LYS A 72 -1.52 -9.18 29.82
C LYS A 72 -1.56 -9.58 31.30
N ILE A 73 -0.88 -8.83 32.17
CA ILE A 73 -0.80 -9.15 33.61
C ILE A 73 -2.18 -9.05 34.29
N PRO A 74 -2.97 -7.97 34.09
CA PRO A 74 -4.35 -7.90 34.57
C PRO A 74 -5.21 -9.06 34.09
N ILE A 75 -5.09 -9.45 32.82
CA ILE A 75 -5.81 -10.59 32.25
C ILE A 75 -5.41 -11.88 32.96
N GLU A 76 -4.13 -12.26 32.95
CA GLU A 76 -3.64 -13.49 33.58
C GLU A 76 -4.04 -13.56 35.08
N THR A 77 -3.97 -12.44 35.79
CA THR A 77 -4.35 -12.34 37.21
C THR A 77 -5.85 -12.53 37.40
N ALA A 78 -6.68 -11.84 36.62
CA ALA A 78 -8.14 -11.98 36.65
C ALA A 78 -8.56 -13.41 36.30
N MET A 79 -7.90 -14.02 35.30
CA MET A 79 -8.16 -15.38 34.82
C MET A 79 -7.89 -16.43 35.90
N ASN A 80 -6.80 -16.28 36.65
CA ASN A 80 -6.45 -17.18 37.74
C ASN A 80 -7.42 -17.05 38.93
N ASN A 81 -7.82 -15.83 39.26
CA ASN A 81 -8.73 -15.56 40.38
C ASN A 81 -10.19 -15.95 40.07
N ALA A 82 -10.61 -15.84 38.80
CA ALA A 82 -11.99 -16.05 38.35
C ALA A 82 -12.12 -17.32 37.49
N LYS A 83 -11.30 -18.36 37.73
CA LYS A 83 -11.14 -19.54 36.85
C LYS A 83 -12.47 -20.20 36.44
N ASN A 84 -13.44 -20.28 37.37
CA ASN A 84 -14.76 -20.90 37.17
C ASN A 84 -15.92 -19.89 37.03
N ASP A 85 -15.64 -18.61 36.90
CA ASP A 85 -16.66 -17.56 36.78
C ASP A 85 -17.03 -17.27 35.32
N THR A 86 -18.14 -16.55 35.15
CA THR A 86 -18.63 -16.08 33.86
C THR A 86 -17.67 -15.08 33.20
N MET A 87 -17.69 -15.00 31.86
CA MET A 87 -16.83 -14.08 31.10
C MET A 87 -17.00 -12.61 31.55
N LYS A 88 -18.24 -12.22 31.88
CA LYS A 88 -18.54 -10.88 32.40
C LYS A 88 -17.77 -10.57 33.69
N LYS A 89 -17.76 -11.49 34.67
CA LYS A 89 -17.01 -11.30 35.91
C LYS A 89 -15.50 -11.28 35.70
N LYS A 90 -15.00 -12.09 34.76
CA LYS A 90 -13.58 -12.08 34.36
C LYS A 90 -13.20 -10.71 33.81
N LEU A 91 -14.05 -10.14 32.96
CA LEU A 91 -13.84 -8.83 32.39
C LEU A 91 -13.90 -7.70 33.44
N ASP A 92 -14.87 -7.74 34.36
CA ASP A 92 -14.94 -6.81 35.49
C ASP A 92 -13.66 -6.86 36.35
N ALA A 93 -13.10 -8.05 36.56
CA ALA A 93 -11.83 -8.22 37.27
C ALA A 93 -10.63 -7.67 36.50
N VAL A 94 -10.58 -7.82 35.17
CA VAL A 94 -9.56 -7.18 34.32
C VAL A 94 -9.64 -5.66 34.45
N TYR A 95 -10.84 -5.10 34.35
CA TYR A 95 -11.04 -3.65 34.51
C TYR A 95 -10.66 -3.14 35.89
N GLY A 96 -10.88 -3.91 36.95
CA GLY A 96 -10.49 -3.56 38.31
C GLY A 96 -8.98 -3.59 38.57
N LEU A 97 -8.23 -4.33 37.75
CA LEU A 97 -6.77 -4.45 37.81
C LEU A 97 -6.03 -3.54 36.84
N LEU A 98 -6.76 -2.89 35.92
CA LEU A 98 -6.19 -2.03 34.91
C LEU A 98 -5.84 -0.66 35.49
N ASP A 99 -4.58 -0.28 35.42
CA ASP A 99 -4.18 1.12 35.60
C ASP A 99 -4.48 1.91 34.32
N LYS A 100 -5.56 2.69 34.37
CA LYS A 100 -6.01 3.51 33.24
C LYS A 100 -5.06 4.65 32.93
N GLU A 101 -4.39 5.21 33.95
CA GLU A 101 -3.51 6.36 33.76
C GLU A 101 -2.24 5.94 33.01
N ASP A 102 -1.63 4.83 33.40
CA ASP A 102 -0.43 4.27 32.76
C ASP A 102 -0.69 3.87 31.29
N LEU A 103 -1.80 3.18 31.02
CA LEU A 103 -2.14 2.79 29.66
C LEU A 103 -2.50 4.01 28.81
N THR A 104 -3.22 5.00 29.35
CA THR A 104 -3.49 6.24 28.64
C THR A 104 -2.20 7.00 28.31
N TYR A 105 -1.25 7.10 29.24
CA TYR A 105 0.02 7.80 29.02
C TYR A 105 0.80 7.19 27.85
N GLU A 106 0.98 5.87 27.82
CA GLU A 106 1.74 5.24 26.72
C GLU A 106 0.98 5.19 25.40
N LEU A 107 -0.35 5.18 25.41
CA LEU A 107 -1.10 5.31 24.17
C LEU A 107 -1.05 6.75 23.62
N LEU A 108 -0.88 7.76 24.48
CA LEU A 108 -0.75 9.17 24.09
C LEU A 108 0.66 9.54 23.61
N ASN A 109 1.67 8.83 24.10
CA ASN A 109 3.06 9.13 23.81
C ASN A 109 3.52 8.48 22.49
N PHE A 110 3.06 9.04 21.37
CA PHE A 110 3.50 8.61 20.04
C PHE A 110 4.30 9.72 19.35
N PRO A 111 5.60 9.54 19.12
CA PRO A 111 6.45 10.59 18.56
C PRO A 111 6.17 10.78 17.06
N LYS A 112 6.22 12.05 16.61
CA LYS A 112 6.29 12.39 15.20
C LYS A 112 7.45 11.62 14.53
N ARG A 113 7.21 11.12 13.31
CA ARG A 113 8.22 10.39 12.54
C ARG A 113 8.53 11.13 11.25
N THR A 114 9.82 11.35 11.03
CA THR A 114 10.37 11.85 9.78
C THR A 114 10.92 10.66 9.00
N ILE A 115 10.40 10.44 7.79
CA ILE A 115 10.83 9.37 6.88
C ILE A 115 12.10 9.80 6.15
N ASP A 116 12.14 11.03 5.66
CA ASP A 116 13.33 11.67 5.08
C ASP A 116 13.25 13.20 5.21
N GLU A 117 14.20 13.92 4.60
CA GLU A 117 14.26 15.38 4.65
C GLU A 117 13.02 16.08 4.06
N HIS A 118 12.17 15.36 3.33
CA HIS A 118 11.01 15.87 2.59
C HIS A 118 9.70 15.15 2.91
N ALA A 119 9.71 14.09 3.71
CA ALA A 119 8.55 13.28 4.03
C ALA A 119 8.42 13.05 5.54
N ASP A 120 7.28 13.42 6.12
CA ASP A 120 6.96 13.13 7.52
C ASP A 120 5.49 12.77 7.71
N TYR A 121 5.19 12.10 8.82
CA TYR A 121 3.83 12.03 9.33
C TYR A 121 3.78 12.33 10.83
N ASP A 122 2.63 12.84 11.25
CA ASP A 122 2.35 13.17 12.63
C ASP A 122 0.97 12.64 13.03
N VAL A 123 0.89 11.92 14.16
CA VAL A 123 -0.35 11.31 14.64
C VAL A 123 -0.80 12.04 15.88
N THR A 124 -1.95 12.70 15.79
CA THR A 124 -2.60 13.41 16.89
C THR A 124 -3.82 12.64 17.38
N ILE A 125 -3.93 12.47 18.70
CA ILE A 125 -5.12 11.85 19.31
C ILE A 125 -6.18 12.93 19.53
N LYS A 126 -7.36 12.76 18.91
CA LYS A 126 -8.41 13.79 18.91
C LYS A 126 -9.15 13.93 20.23
N ASN A 127 -9.19 12.87 21.04
CA ASN A 127 -9.89 12.87 22.32
C ASN A 127 -9.26 11.86 23.28
N SER A 128 -8.39 12.33 24.17
CA SER A 128 -7.76 11.49 25.20
C SER A 128 -8.77 10.90 26.18
N ASN A 129 -9.92 11.55 26.39
CA ASN A 129 -10.95 11.11 27.34
C ASN A 129 -11.78 9.92 26.82
N SER A 130 -11.66 9.55 25.53
CA SER A 130 -12.44 8.46 24.93
C SER A 130 -11.67 7.14 24.77
N ILE A 131 -10.43 7.05 25.28
CA ILE A 131 -9.56 5.88 25.09
C ILE A 131 -10.19 4.61 25.66
N PHE A 132 -10.95 4.73 26.75
CA PHE A 132 -11.65 3.61 27.39
C PHE A 132 -13.16 3.79 27.36
N SER A 133 -13.86 2.83 26.75
CA SER A 133 -15.30 2.66 26.93
C SER A 133 -15.55 1.34 27.63
N THR A 134 -15.91 1.41 28.92
CA THR A 134 -16.32 0.23 29.70
C THR A 134 -17.71 -0.29 29.33
N GLU A 135 -18.47 0.46 28.52
CA GLU A 135 -19.85 0.09 28.17
C GLU A 135 -19.92 -0.99 27.08
N ASN A 136 -18.84 -1.22 26.33
CA ASN A 136 -18.84 -2.11 25.16
C ASN A 136 -17.67 -3.10 25.11
N ASP A 137 -16.99 -3.36 26.22
CA ASP A 137 -15.87 -4.32 26.31
C ASP A 137 -14.72 -4.01 25.32
N LYS A 138 -14.55 -2.72 25.00
CA LYS A 138 -13.67 -2.21 23.94
C LYS A 138 -12.80 -1.06 24.43
N ILE A 139 -11.58 -1.02 23.92
CA ILE A 139 -10.67 0.13 24.03
C ILE A 139 -10.67 0.79 22.66
N SER A 140 -10.99 2.08 22.58
CA SER A 140 -11.14 2.78 21.30
C SER A 140 -10.40 4.11 21.34
N VAL A 141 -9.55 4.38 20.36
CA VAL A 141 -8.85 5.68 20.28
C VAL A 141 -9.10 6.32 18.93
N ASN A 142 -9.45 7.61 18.97
CA ASN A 142 -9.63 8.42 17.77
C ASN A 142 -8.36 9.19 17.49
N ILE A 143 -7.77 8.96 16.33
CA ILE A 143 -6.55 9.61 15.86
C ILE A 143 -6.79 10.39 14.58
N SER A 144 -5.87 11.31 14.32
CA SER A 144 -5.72 12.07 13.09
C SER A 144 -4.27 11.94 12.67
N SER A 145 -4.02 11.40 11.49
CA SER A 145 -2.68 11.26 10.93
C SER A 145 -2.49 12.28 9.82
N LEU A 146 -1.52 13.17 9.96
CA LEU A 146 -1.14 14.19 8.99
C LEU A 146 0.13 13.73 8.27
N GLY A 147 0.04 13.44 6.97
CA GLY A 147 1.19 13.20 6.10
C GLY A 147 1.62 14.50 5.42
N THR A 148 2.93 14.77 5.41
CA THR A 148 3.52 15.97 4.83
C THR A 148 4.61 15.63 3.81
N ILE A 149 4.51 16.20 2.61
CA ILE A 149 5.52 16.14 1.56
C ILE A 149 6.06 17.55 1.28
N HIS A 150 7.38 17.71 1.25
CA HIS A 150 8.12 18.95 0.99
C HIS A 150 7.65 20.17 1.79
N SER A 151 7.12 19.95 3.00
CA SER A 151 6.53 20.97 3.90
C SER A 151 5.33 21.77 3.36
N ASP A 152 4.94 21.57 2.08
CA ASP A 152 3.93 22.36 1.39
C ASP A 152 2.65 21.57 1.07
N THR A 153 2.78 20.24 0.91
CA THR A 153 1.66 19.36 0.55
C THR A 153 1.31 18.50 1.76
N GLN A 154 0.06 18.59 2.19
CA GLN A 154 -0.44 17.92 3.39
C GLN A 154 -1.74 17.19 3.09
N ASN A 155 -1.87 15.99 3.64
CA ASN A 155 -3.12 15.24 3.67
C ASN A 155 -3.33 14.67 5.06
N THR A 156 -4.60 14.61 5.48
CA THR A 156 -4.98 14.13 6.81
C THR A 156 -5.94 12.98 6.68
N ILE A 157 -5.73 11.94 7.49
CA ILE A 157 -6.63 10.81 7.62
C ILE A 157 -7.07 10.69 9.07
N ASP A 158 -8.37 10.58 9.27
CA ASP A 158 -8.96 10.32 10.56
C ASP A 158 -9.30 8.86 10.71
N ALA A 159 -8.96 8.29 11.87
CA ALA A 159 -9.18 6.88 12.14
C ALA A 159 -9.61 6.64 13.59
N THR A 160 -10.53 5.68 13.79
CA THR A 160 -10.84 5.08 15.09
C THR A 160 -10.23 3.70 15.15
N ILE A 161 -9.40 3.46 16.15
CA ILE A 161 -8.73 2.19 16.39
C ILE A 161 -9.41 1.53 17.58
N GLU A 162 -10.06 0.38 17.37
CA GLU A 162 -10.81 -0.37 18.38
C GLU A 162 -10.16 -1.73 18.68
N LEU A 163 -9.93 -2.03 19.96
CA LEU A 163 -9.51 -3.35 20.46
C LEU A 163 -10.62 -3.96 21.31
N SER A 164 -11.01 -5.20 20.98
CA SER A 164 -11.93 -6.01 21.80
C SER A 164 -11.17 -6.69 22.94
N ILE A 165 -11.53 -6.38 24.18
CA ILE A 165 -10.88 -7.01 25.36
C ILE A 165 -11.26 -8.49 25.45
N GLN A 166 -12.50 -8.83 25.09
CA GLN A 166 -12.95 -10.23 25.04
C GLN A 166 -12.05 -11.06 24.10
N GLN A 167 -11.78 -10.54 22.90
CA GLN A 167 -10.93 -11.19 21.91
C GLN A 167 -9.49 -11.36 22.43
N LEU A 168 -8.96 -10.32 23.07
CA LEU A 168 -7.63 -10.32 23.65
C LEU A 168 -7.48 -11.38 24.74
N ILE A 169 -8.50 -11.56 25.59
CA ILE A 169 -8.54 -12.61 26.60
C ILE A 169 -8.51 -13.99 25.94
N GLU A 170 -9.32 -14.21 24.90
CA GLU A 170 -9.34 -15.46 24.15
C GLU A 170 -7.97 -15.76 23.50
N ASP A 171 -7.27 -14.75 22.99
CA ASP A 171 -5.93 -14.91 22.42
C ASP A 171 -4.89 -15.28 23.48
N ILE A 172 -4.90 -14.59 24.63
CA ILE A 172 -3.97 -14.89 25.74
C ILE A 172 -4.21 -16.31 26.29
N LEU A 173 -5.48 -16.71 26.45
CA LEU A 173 -5.86 -18.02 26.97
C LEU A 173 -5.44 -19.20 26.13
N ASN A 174 -5.47 -19.04 24.82
CA ASN A 174 -5.15 -20.11 23.90
C ASN A 174 -3.62 -20.25 23.69
N GLU A 175 -2.80 -19.62 24.54
CA GLU A 175 -1.34 -19.52 24.41
C GLU A 175 -0.92 -19.14 22.99
N LYS A 176 -1.77 -18.36 22.31
CA LYS A 176 -1.49 -17.82 21.00
C LYS A 176 -0.44 -16.74 21.17
N SER A 177 0.82 -17.16 21.01
CA SER A 177 2.01 -16.33 21.21
C SER A 177 1.92 -15.02 20.43
N THR A 178 1.67 -13.94 21.14
CA THR A 178 1.39 -12.59 20.61
C THR A 178 2.66 -11.74 20.61
N SER A 179 3.78 -12.36 20.21
CA SER A 179 5.02 -11.66 19.90
C SER A 179 5.11 -11.51 18.39
N GLY A 180 4.60 -10.39 17.85
CA GLY A 180 4.73 -10.05 16.44
C GLY A 180 5.06 -8.58 16.27
N ASN A 181 6.26 -8.29 15.72
CA ASN A 181 6.65 -6.95 15.30
C ASN A 181 6.03 -6.65 13.94
N ALA A 182 5.15 -5.64 13.93
CA ALA A 182 4.34 -5.21 12.79
C ALA A 182 5.08 -4.24 11.85
N GLU A 183 6.39 -4.47 11.70
CA GLU A 183 7.29 -3.56 11.02
C GLU A 183 7.52 -3.88 9.53
N ASN A 184 6.83 -4.90 8.98
CA ASN A 184 7.01 -5.30 7.58
C ASN A 184 5.70 -5.48 6.81
N ASP A 185 4.58 -5.08 7.39
CA ASP A 185 3.27 -5.24 6.77
C ASP A 185 2.99 -4.03 5.86
N LEU A 186 2.46 -4.29 4.65
CA LEU A 186 1.98 -3.22 3.77
C LEU A 186 0.88 -2.42 4.50
N PRO A 187 0.79 -1.09 4.31
CA PRO A 187 -0.32 -0.33 4.83
C PRO A 187 -1.64 -0.85 4.23
N VAL A 188 -2.61 -1.12 5.10
CA VAL A 188 -3.98 -1.45 4.69
C VAL A 188 -4.64 -0.16 4.22
N PRO A 189 -5.03 -0.03 2.94
CA PRO A 189 -5.65 1.19 2.43
C PRO A 189 -6.93 1.54 3.20
N ALA A 190 -7.15 2.82 3.45
CA ALA A 190 -8.31 3.30 4.18
C ALA A 190 -9.64 3.02 3.45
N GLY A 191 -10.72 2.76 4.20
CA GLY A 191 -12.08 2.69 3.65
C GLY A 191 -12.50 1.37 2.97
N LEU A 192 -11.70 0.31 3.08
CA LEU A 192 -12.06 -1.00 2.52
C LEU A 192 -13.04 -1.74 3.43
N GLU A 193 -14.12 -2.26 2.84
CA GLU A 193 -14.99 -3.20 3.55
C GLU A 193 -14.24 -4.53 3.75
N SER A 194 -14.30 -5.08 4.96
CA SER A 194 -13.78 -6.42 5.25
C SER A 194 -14.62 -7.45 4.49
N CYS A 195 -14.02 -8.08 3.49
CA CYS A 195 -14.69 -9.09 2.68
C CYS A 195 -14.44 -10.49 3.26
N GLN A 196 -15.49 -11.26 3.49
CA GLN A 196 -15.31 -12.65 3.89
C GLN A 196 -14.74 -13.45 2.71
N TYR A 197 -13.58 -14.07 2.94
CA TYR A 197 -13.03 -15.07 2.02
C TYR A 197 -13.98 -16.26 1.96
N THR A 198 -14.90 -16.24 0.99
CA THR A 198 -15.97 -17.23 0.92
C THR A 198 -15.92 -18.10 -0.32
N ASN A 199 -15.25 -17.69 -1.41
CA ASN A 199 -15.51 -18.31 -2.71
C ASN A 199 -14.35 -18.40 -3.72
N ASN A 200 -13.08 -18.35 -3.29
CA ASN A 200 -11.92 -18.39 -4.21
C ASN A 200 -12.02 -17.33 -5.35
N LEU A 201 -12.72 -16.22 -5.13
CA LEU A 201 -12.96 -15.19 -6.13
C LEU A 201 -12.51 -13.84 -5.56
N ILE A 202 -11.70 -13.11 -6.33
CA ILE A 202 -11.38 -11.71 -6.03
C ILE A 202 -12.62 -10.89 -6.39
N LEU A 203 -13.19 -10.18 -5.42
CA LEU A 203 -14.33 -9.31 -5.62
C LEU A 203 -13.84 -7.99 -6.24
N THR A 204 -14.55 -7.49 -7.23
CA THR A 204 -14.15 -6.32 -8.04
C THR A 204 -14.64 -4.98 -7.48
N ASN A 205 -14.98 -4.91 -6.20
CA ASN A 205 -15.61 -3.73 -5.58
C ASN A 205 -14.81 -3.16 -4.38
N GLY A 206 -13.48 -3.36 -4.34
CA GLY A 206 -12.64 -2.92 -3.21
C GLY A 206 -12.87 -3.79 -1.97
N CYS A 207 -11.89 -4.62 -1.62
CA CYS A 207 -12.00 -5.62 -0.56
C CYS A 207 -10.71 -5.77 0.25
N PHE A 208 -10.86 -5.72 1.57
CA PHE A 208 -9.82 -6.12 2.51
C PHE A 208 -10.01 -7.59 2.93
N TYR A 209 -8.99 -8.43 2.70
CA TYR A 209 -9.02 -9.85 3.07
C TYR A 209 -8.07 -10.12 4.26
N ASP A 210 -8.57 -9.95 5.49
CA ASP A 210 -7.76 -10.02 6.73
C ASP A 210 -7.65 -11.42 7.36
N ASN A 211 -8.50 -12.36 6.96
CA ASN A 211 -8.62 -13.68 7.58
C ASN A 211 -8.42 -14.80 6.56
N LEU A 212 -7.25 -14.78 5.91
CA LEU A 212 -6.90 -15.76 4.89
C LEU A 212 -6.20 -16.97 5.53
N PRO A 213 -6.36 -18.18 4.97
CA PRO A 213 -5.48 -19.31 5.29
C PRO A 213 -4.01 -18.93 5.02
N ALA A 214 -3.06 -19.73 5.51
CA ALA A 214 -1.62 -19.49 5.33
C ALA A 214 -1.18 -19.11 3.89
N THR A 215 -1.95 -19.57 2.89
CA THR A 215 -1.92 -19.05 1.52
C THR A 215 -3.35 -18.85 1.01
N ALA A 216 -3.70 -17.63 0.60
CA ALA A 216 -4.96 -17.32 -0.07
C ALA A 216 -4.99 -17.91 -1.49
N MET A 217 -6.08 -18.55 -1.87
CA MET A 217 -6.20 -19.18 -3.20
C MET A 217 -7.41 -18.65 -3.95
N PHE A 218 -7.15 -17.78 -4.91
CA PHE A 218 -8.14 -17.31 -5.86
C PHE A 218 -8.07 -18.18 -7.12
N GLY A 219 -9.21 -18.70 -7.55
CA GLY A 219 -9.33 -19.48 -8.79
C GLY A 219 -9.14 -18.60 -10.02
N THR A 220 -9.55 -19.12 -11.18
CA THR A 220 -9.54 -18.34 -12.42
C THR A 220 -10.48 -17.14 -12.30
N VAL A 221 -9.96 -15.94 -12.56
CA VAL A 221 -10.73 -14.69 -12.63
C VAL A 221 -11.20 -14.49 -14.07
N ILE A 222 -12.52 -14.56 -14.26
CA ILE A 222 -13.15 -14.39 -15.59
C ILE A 222 -13.67 -12.97 -15.74
N GLY A 223 -13.31 -12.29 -16.83
CA GLY A 223 -13.76 -10.92 -17.13
C GLY A 223 -12.85 -9.80 -16.62
N GLY A 224 -11.80 -10.16 -15.88
CA GLY A 224 -10.71 -9.29 -15.46
C GLY A 224 -10.86 -8.86 -14.01
N ILE A 225 -9.86 -8.15 -13.52
CA ILE A 225 -9.96 -7.35 -12.30
C ILE A 225 -10.14 -5.92 -12.77
N ASP A 226 -11.30 -5.34 -12.52
CA ASP A 226 -11.67 -4.01 -12.99
C ASP A 226 -12.50 -3.24 -11.95
N LYS A 227 -12.79 -1.95 -12.22
CA LYS A 227 -13.59 -1.02 -11.38
C LYS A 227 -12.90 -0.51 -10.12
N ASP A 228 -11.68 -0.01 -10.24
CA ASP A 228 -11.01 0.68 -9.13
C ASP A 228 -10.85 -0.25 -7.92
N THR A 229 -10.59 -1.54 -8.21
CA THR A 229 -10.51 -2.58 -7.19
C THR A 229 -9.26 -2.35 -6.35
N ILE A 230 -9.44 -2.24 -5.03
CA ILE A 230 -8.34 -2.32 -4.08
C ILE A 230 -8.44 -3.66 -3.37
N ALA A 231 -7.43 -4.51 -3.51
CA ALA A 231 -7.36 -5.82 -2.87
C ALA A 231 -6.12 -5.88 -1.99
N TYR A 232 -6.31 -6.16 -0.70
CA TYR A 232 -5.21 -6.36 0.23
C TYR A 232 -5.24 -7.78 0.79
N ILE A 233 -4.10 -8.47 0.72
CA ILE A 233 -3.92 -9.86 1.10
C ILE A 233 -2.80 -9.95 2.15
N ASN A 234 -3.21 -10.23 3.40
CA ASN A 234 -2.29 -10.42 4.51
C ASN A 234 -1.72 -11.85 4.52
N GLY A 235 -0.68 -12.10 3.71
CA GLY A 235 -0.02 -13.40 3.62
C GLY A 235 0.33 -13.78 2.18
N ASN A 236 0.55 -15.06 1.93
CA ASN A 236 0.83 -15.54 0.57
C ASN A 236 -0.46 -15.57 -0.26
N ALA A 237 -0.32 -15.38 -1.57
CA ALA A 237 -1.44 -15.43 -2.51
C ALA A 237 -1.12 -16.31 -3.71
N ILE A 238 -2.09 -17.12 -4.12
CA ILE A 238 -2.15 -17.79 -5.41
C ILE A 238 -3.40 -17.29 -6.10
N ILE A 239 -3.22 -16.60 -7.23
CA ILE A 239 -4.29 -16.09 -8.08
C ILE A 239 -4.20 -16.88 -9.38
N GLY A 240 -5.29 -17.55 -9.74
CA GLY A 240 -5.39 -18.33 -10.97
C GLY A 240 -5.23 -17.48 -12.23
N ALA A 241 -5.56 -18.05 -13.39
CA ALA A 241 -5.53 -17.30 -14.63
C ALA A 241 -6.53 -16.13 -14.57
N ILE A 242 -6.14 -14.97 -15.10
CA ILE A 242 -6.96 -13.76 -15.17
C ILE A 242 -7.27 -13.51 -16.64
N SER A 243 -8.52 -13.63 -17.04
CA SER A 243 -8.96 -13.30 -18.41
C SER A 243 -9.64 -11.95 -18.45
N GLY A 244 -9.26 -11.06 -19.36
CA GLY A 244 -9.77 -9.68 -19.44
C GLY A 244 -8.84 -8.62 -18.83
N GLY A 245 -7.74 -9.05 -18.20
CA GLY A 245 -6.66 -8.19 -17.71
C GLY A 245 -6.92 -7.63 -16.31
N ILE A 246 -5.97 -6.82 -15.85
CA ILE A 246 -6.08 -6.03 -14.61
C ILE A 246 -6.11 -4.56 -15.05
N ASN A 247 -7.21 -3.86 -14.75
CA ASN A 247 -7.51 -2.58 -15.39
C ASN A 247 -8.20 -1.60 -14.43
N LYS A 248 -8.14 -0.30 -14.78
CA LYS A 248 -8.91 0.80 -14.16
C LYS A 248 -8.56 0.96 -12.69
N ASP A 249 -7.47 1.68 -12.42
CA ASP A 249 -7.09 2.19 -11.10
C ASP A 249 -7.10 1.11 -10.01
N THR A 250 -6.69 -0.10 -10.39
CA THR A 250 -6.70 -1.27 -9.50
C THR A 250 -5.43 -1.29 -8.67
N ARG A 251 -5.55 -1.57 -7.37
CA ARG A 251 -4.43 -1.77 -6.45
C ARG A 251 -4.51 -3.16 -5.83
N ILE A 252 -3.43 -3.94 -5.91
CA ILE A 252 -3.33 -5.26 -5.30
C ILE A 252 -2.09 -5.29 -4.41
N ASP A 253 -2.30 -5.41 -3.10
CA ASP A 253 -1.25 -5.41 -2.08
C ASP A 253 -1.16 -6.81 -1.45
N ILE A 254 0.00 -7.45 -1.53
CA ILE A 254 0.24 -8.81 -1.02
C ILE A 254 1.46 -8.80 -0.10
N ASN A 255 1.23 -9.13 1.17
CA ASN A 255 2.28 -9.07 2.20
C ASN A 255 3.27 -10.25 2.13
N GLY A 256 2.85 -11.39 1.56
CA GLY A 256 3.68 -12.58 1.38
C GLY A 256 4.17 -12.78 -0.05
N ASP A 257 4.48 -14.03 -0.38
CA ASP A 257 4.79 -14.46 -1.74
C ASP A 257 3.50 -14.52 -2.58
N ALA A 258 3.60 -14.14 -3.85
CA ALA A 258 2.47 -14.10 -4.76
C ALA A 258 2.73 -14.93 -6.02
N THR A 259 1.74 -15.73 -6.42
CA THR A 259 1.72 -16.40 -7.72
C THR A 259 0.49 -15.96 -8.49
N PHE A 260 0.68 -15.43 -9.69
CA PHE A 260 -0.35 -15.11 -10.66
C PHE A 260 -0.28 -16.12 -11.81
N GLY A 261 -1.43 -16.69 -12.18
CA GLY A 261 -1.56 -17.47 -13.41
C GLY A 261 -1.37 -16.62 -14.67
N ALA A 262 -1.74 -17.15 -15.83
CA ALA A 262 -1.71 -16.37 -17.06
C ALA A 262 -2.68 -15.17 -16.98
N ILE A 263 -2.21 -13.98 -17.36
CA ILE A 263 -2.98 -12.74 -17.41
C ILE A 263 -3.22 -12.41 -18.88
N THR A 264 -4.45 -12.53 -19.35
CA THR A 264 -4.83 -12.19 -20.73
C THR A 264 -5.61 -10.89 -20.76
N GLY A 265 -5.23 -9.95 -21.64
CA GLY A 265 -5.76 -8.58 -21.69
C GLY A 265 -4.85 -7.52 -21.08
N GLY A 266 -3.71 -7.92 -20.52
CA GLY A 266 -2.66 -7.04 -20.01
C GLY A 266 -2.94 -6.46 -18.62
N ILE A 267 -2.00 -5.64 -18.17
CA ILE A 267 -2.09 -4.84 -16.94
C ILE A 267 -2.09 -3.38 -17.37
N ASN A 268 -3.21 -2.68 -17.18
CA ASN A 268 -3.45 -1.39 -17.82
C ASN A 268 -4.06 -0.37 -16.86
N LYS A 269 -4.03 0.91 -17.29
CA LYS A 269 -4.77 2.03 -16.69
C LYS A 269 -4.51 2.17 -15.18
N ASN A 270 -3.32 2.62 -14.83
CA ASN A 270 -2.92 3.00 -13.46
C ASN A 270 -3.04 1.85 -12.45
N THR A 271 -2.76 0.61 -12.88
CA THR A 271 -2.80 -0.53 -11.96
C THR A 271 -1.53 -0.60 -11.13
N ILE A 272 -1.65 -0.81 -9.83
CA ILE A 272 -0.52 -1.01 -8.90
C ILE A 272 -0.61 -2.43 -8.32
N ILE A 273 0.49 -3.17 -8.38
CA ILE A 273 0.60 -4.49 -7.73
C ILE A 273 1.85 -4.47 -6.86
N ASN A 274 1.68 -4.61 -5.55
CA ASN A 274 2.77 -4.64 -4.57
C ASN A 274 2.87 -6.03 -3.93
N ILE A 275 4.08 -6.60 -3.95
CA ILE A 275 4.38 -7.93 -3.40
C ILE A 275 5.61 -7.81 -2.50
N ASN A 276 5.43 -8.02 -1.20
CA ASN A 276 6.54 -7.99 -0.22
C ASN A 276 7.41 -9.26 -0.26
N GLY A 277 6.86 -10.36 -0.76
CA GLY A 277 7.58 -11.61 -0.98
C GLY A 277 8.20 -11.74 -2.36
N ASN A 278 8.34 -12.98 -2.82
CA ASN A 278 8.66 -13.32 -4.20
C ASN A 278 7.40 -13.24 -5.08
N GLY A 279 7.55 -12.76 -6.31
CA GLY A 279 6.48 -12.70 -7.30
C GLY A 279 6.69 -13.72 -8.41
N ILE A 280 5.68 -14.54 -8.69
CA ILE A 280 5.65 -15.42 -9.85
C ILE A 280 4.47 -15.00 -10.73
N PHE A 281 4.73 -14.71 -11.99
CA PHE A 281 3.71 -14.36 -12.97
C PHE A 281 3.77 -15.37 -14.12
N GLY A 282 2.63 -15.89 -14.52
CA GLY A 282 2.47 -16.64 -15.77
C GLY A 282 2.70 -15.77 -17.00
N GLU A 283 2.21 -16.22 -18.16
CA GLU A 283 2.21 -15.37 -19.36
C GLU A 283 1.34 -14.13 -19.14
N ILE A 284 1.87 -12.95 -19.47
CA ILE A 284 1.12 -11.69 -19.49
C ILE A 284 0.94 -11.31 -20.96
N SER A 285 -0.27 -11.49 -21.48
CA SER A 285 -0.62 -11.14 -22.87
C SER A 285 -1.42 -9.85 -22.93
N GLY A 286 -0.96 -8.91 -23.77
CA GLY A 286 -1.47 -7.53 -23.85
C GLY A 286 -0.50 -6.50 -23.26
N GLY A 287 0.59 -6.95 -22.64
CA GLY A 287 1.64 -6.10 -22.07
C GLY A 287 1.25 -5.44 -20.75
N ILE A 288 2.14 -4.58 -20.29
CA ILE A 288 1.92 -3.68 -19.15
C ILE A 288 1.99 -2.25 -19.69
N ASN A 289 0.91 -1.49 -19.55
CA ASN A 289 0.73 -0.22 -20.25
C ASN A 289 0.31 0.92 -19.31
N LYS A 290 0.33 2.16 -19.83
CA LYS A 290 0.00 3.39 -19.10
C LYS A 290 0.94 3.63 -17.92
N THR A 291 0.47 4.03 -16.75
CA THR A 291 1.29 4.25 -15.55
C THR A 291 1.31 3.03 -14.62
N SER A 292 0.94 1.86 -15.12
CA SER A 292 0.79 0.66 -14.29
C SER A 292 2.14 0.19 -13.76
N THR A 293 2.20 -0.12 -12.47
CA THR A 293 3.43 -0.46 -11.77
C THR A 293 3.30 -1.80 -11.06
N ILE A 294 4.29 -2.67 -11.23
CA ILE A 294 4.46 -3.89 -10.43
C ILE A 294 5.70 -3.72 -9.56
N PHE A 295 5.53 -3.80 -8.25
CA PHE A 295 6.61 -3.79 -7.27
C PHE A 295 6.72 -5.15 -6.58
N ILE A 296 7.93 -5.72 -6.59
CA ILE A 296 8.25 -7.00 -5.96
C ILE A 296 9.50 -6.81 -5.11
N LYS A 297 9.39 -6.92 -3.79
CA LYS A 297 10.51 -6.66 -2.87
C LYS A 297 11.61 -7.71 -2.97
N LYS A 298 11.26 -9.00 -3.17
CA LYS A 298 12.24 -10.09 -3.33
C LYS A 298 12.44 -10.45 -4.81
N ASN A 299 12.54 -11.74 -5.14
CA ASN A 299 12.80 -12.19 -6.50
C ASN A 299 11.52 -12.25 -7.32
N ALA A 300 11.66 -12.09 -8.63
CA ALA A 300 10.56 -12.24 -9.56
C ALA A 300 10.84 -13.32 -10.60
N THR A 301 9.81 -14.07 -10.97
CA THR A 301 9.83 -14.96 -12.14
C THR A 301 8.65 -14.59 -13.02
N PHE A 302 8.91 -14.28 -14.28
CA PHE A 302 7.88 -13.95 -15.25
C PHE A 302 7.85 -14.99 -16.36
N GLY A 303 6.65 -15.35 -16.79
CA GLY A 303 6.43 -15.92 -18.12
C GLY A 303 6.66 -14.87 -19.22
N VAL A 304 6.20 -15.19 -20.42
CA VAL A 304 6.30 -14.24 -21.55
C VAL A 304 5.44 -13.01 -21.27
N ILE A 305 5.98 -11.82 -21.47
CA ILE A 305 5.22 -10.55 -21.45
C ILE A 305 4.97 -10.15 -22.91
N SER A 306 3.95 -10.72 -23.53
CA SER A 306 3.62 -10.43 -24.92
C SER A 306 2.93 -9.07 -25.03
N GLY A 307 3.56 -8.15 -25.77
CA GLY A 307 3.18 -6.74 -25.83
C GLY A 307 4.15 -5.79 -25.12
N GLY A 308 5.07 -6.32 -24.30
CA GLY A 308 6.12 -5.56 -23.61
C GLY A 308 5.61 -4.69 -22.47
N VAL A 309 6.53 -3.90 -21.89
CA VAL A 309 6.22 -2.82 -20.93
C VAL A 309 6.31 -1.49 -21.71
N LYS A 310 5.24 -0.70 -21.68
CA LYS A 310 5.06 0.47 -22.55
C LYS A 310 4.54 1.68 -21.78
N ASP A 311 4.57 2.83 -22.44
CA ASP A 311 4.21 4.13 -21.87
C ASP A 311 5.11 4.43 -20.64
N GLU A 312 4.52 4.72 -19.49
CA GLU A 312 5.21 5.00 -18.22
C GLU A 312 5.17 3.80 -17.26
N ALA A 313 4.78 2.63 -17.78
CA ALA A 313 4.64 1.43 -16.97
C ALA A 313 6.01 0.90 -16.55
N LYS A 314 6.06 0.29 -15.37
CA LYS A 314 7.30 -0.23 -14.82
C LYS A 314 7.12 -1.48 -13.97
N ILE A 315 8.13 -2.35 -14.01
CA ILE A 315 8.32 -3.47 -13.11
C ILE A 315 9.57 -3.19 -12.29
N CYS A 316 9.42 -3.10 -10.98
CA CYS A 316 10.48 -2.84 -10.03
C CYS A 316 10.67 -4.05 -9.13
N VAL A 317 11.78 -4.77 -9.30
CA VAL A 317 12.11 -5.99 -8.54
C VAL A 317 13.33 -5.75 -7.67
N GLY A 318 13.21 -5.98 -6.36
CA GLY A 318 14.33 -5.83 -5.44
C GLY A 318 15.41 -6.91 -5.61
N GLY A 319 14.99 -8.13 -5.91
CA GLY A 319 15.86 -9.29 -6.14
C GLY A 319 16.14 -9.58 -7.62
N LYS A 320 16.45 -10.85 -7.92
CA LYS A 320 16.73 -11.32 -9.28
C LYS A 320 15.46 -11.52 -10.10
N ILE A 321 15.56 -11.29 -11.40
CA ILE A 321 14.48 -11.59 -12.35
C ILE A 321 14.82 -12.80 -13.21
N ASN A 322 13.93 -13.80 -13.19
CA ASN A 322 14.02 -15.03 -13.98
C ASN A 322 12.91 -15.14 -15.03
N GLY A 323 13.11 -15.97 -16.06
CA GLY A 323 12.07 -16.35 -17.04
C GLY A 323 11.90 -15.40 -18.23
N LEU A 324 12.48 -14.19 -18.17
CA LEU A 324 12.57 -13.25 -19.29
C LEU A 324 13.82 -13.48 -20.16
N ASP A 325 14.41 -14.67 -20.13
CA ASP A 325 15.77 -14.92 -20.63
C ASP A 325 15.94 -14.75 -22.15
N LEU A 326 14.86 -14.79 -22.94
CA LEU A 326 14.88 -14.42 -24.37
C LEU A 326 15.06 -12.91 -24.62
N LEU A 327 14.88 -12.08 -23.59
CA LEU A 327 15.05 -10.62 -23.66
C LEU A 327 16.40 -10.16 -23.08
N LYS A 328 17.19 -11.06 -22.48
CA LYS A 328 18.53 -10.77 -21.92
C LYS A 328 19.67 -10.75 -22.96
N ILE A 329 19.37 -10.79 -24.26
CA ILE A 329 20.36 -10.99 -25.34
C ILE A 329 21.41 -9.86 -25.43
N LEU A 330 21.21 -8.72 -24.74
CA LEU A 330 22.17 -7.60 -24.71
C LEU A 330 22.66 -7.21 -23.30
N GLY A 331 22.46 -8.06 -22.28
CA GLY A 331 22.90 -7.76 -20.91
C GLY A 331 22.13 -6.61 -20.23
N LYS A 332 20.99 -6.21 -20.79
CA LYS A 332 20.04 -5.25 -20.20
C LYS A 332 18.62 -5.78 -20.34
N TYR A 333 17.79 -5.50 -19.34
CA TYR A 333 16.36 -5.74 -19.42
C TYR A 333 15.70 -4.84 -20.49
N PRO A 334 14.54 -5.25 -21.04
CA PRO A 334 13.70 -4.35 -21.81
C PRO A 334 13.38 -3.07 -21.02
N SER A 335 13.21 -1.96 -21.72
CA SER A 335 12.73 -0.71 -21.11
C SER A 335 11.48 -0.96 -20.26
N GLY A 336 11.43 -0.41 -19.05
CA GLY A 336 10.32 -0.60 -18.11
C GLY A 336 10.46 -1.80 -17.16
N ILE A 337 11.57 -2.55 -17.19
CA ILE A 337 11.81 -3.64 -16.24
C ILE A 337 13.15 -3.41 -15.54
N TYR A 338 13.12 -3.38 -14.21
CA TYR A 338 14.26 -3.00 -13.39
C TYR A 338 14.47 -4.00 -12.25
N SER A 339 15.71 -4.42 -12.05
CA SER A 339 16.15 -5.21 -10.91
C SER A 339 17.20 -4.43 -10.14
N TYR A 340 17.02 -4.27 -8.84
CA TYR A 340 18.03 -3.62 -8.02
C TYR A 340 19.28 -4.49 -7.82
N VAL A 341 19.13 -5.81 -7.66
CA VAL A 341 20.28 -6.72 -7.52
C VAL A 341 21.10 -6.81 -8.80
N GLU A 342 20.49 -6.67 -9.97
CA GLU A 342 21.18 -6.82 -11.26
C GLU A 342 21.63 -5.48 -11.87
N ASP A 343 20.86 -4.39 -11.71
CA ASP A 343 21.21 -3.05 -12.17
C ASP A 343 20.62 -1.95 -11.25
N PRO A 344 21.26 -1.68 -10.08
CA PRO A 344 20.76 -0.70 -9.11
C PRO A 344 20.67 0.72 -9.68
N ASN A 345 21.50 1.08 -10.65
CA ASN A 345 21.51 2.44 -11.21
C ASN A 345 20.27 2.66 -12.07
N SER A 346 20.01 1.77 -13.03
CA SER A 346 18.79 1.85 -13.85
C SER A 346 17.53 1.74 -13.00
N TYR A 347 17.58 0.95 -11.91
CA TYR A 347 16.48 0.84 -10.94
C TYR A 347 16.16 2.19 -10.28
N ASN A 348 17.16 2.87 -9.74
CA ASN A 348 16.98 4.16 -9.07
C ASN A 348 16.59 5.27 -10.07
N GLU A 349 17.21 5.31 -11.24
CA GLU A 349 16.89 6.28 -12.31
C GLU A 349 15.44 6.13 -12.81
N ALA A 350 14.89 4.93 -12.79
CA ALA A 350 13.50 4.66 -13.13
C ALA A 350 12.49 5.10 -12.05
N GLY A 351 12.98 5.62 -10.91
CA GLY A 351 12.14 5.94 -9.76
C GLY A 351 11.45 4.70 -9.20
N CYS A 352 12.15 3.55 -9.19
CA CYS A 352 11.70 2.39 -8.45
C CYS A 352 11.99 2.56 -6.96
N PRO A 353 11.09 2.12 -6.06
CA PRO A 353 11.32 2.26 -4.63
C PRO A 353 12.46 1.32 -4.20
N PRO A 354 13.54 1.83 -3.60
CA PRO A 354 14.72 1.03 -3.29
C PRO A 354 14.42 -0.18 -2.37
N PRO A 355 14.97 -1.38 -2.66
CA PRO A 355 14.53 -2.62 -2.00
C PRO A 355 15.16 -2.89 -0.64
N ASN A 356 16.33 -2.28 -0.41
CA ASN A 356 16.96 -2.16 0.91
C ASN A 356 16.58 -0.84 1.58
N ASN A 357 15.77 -0.01 0.93
CA ASN A 357 15.25 1.14 1.64
C ASN A 357 14.14 0.66 2.53
N THR A 358 14.54 0.58 3.77
CA THR A 358 13.97 1.32 4.89
C THR A 358 13.07 2.56 4.60
N GLN A 359 12.75 2.94 3.36
CA GLN A 359 11.59 3.80 3.02
C GLN A 359 10.28 3.00 2.94
N PHE A 360 10.37 1.67 3.01
CA PHE A 360 9.49 0.86 3.85
C PHE A 360 10.35 0.12 4.89
N ASP A 361 10.96 0.86 5.81
CA ASP A 361 11.23 0.38 7.17
C ASP A 361 10.15 1.00 8.01
N PRO A 362 9.65 0.24 8.95
CA PRO A 362 9.98 0.63 10.29
C PRO A 362 11.22 -0.14 10.77
N LEU A 363 12.22 0.69 11.04
CA LEU A 363 13.41 0.57 11.86
C LEU A 363 14.19 -0.75 11.82
N SER A 364 15.47 -0.64 11.45
CA SER A 364 16.50 -1.62 11.75
C SER A 364 16.44 -2.10 13.21
N LEU A 365 15.98 -3.32 13.44
CA LEU A 365 16.31 -4.11 14.63
C LEU A 365 16.38 -5.60 14.23
N THR A 366 17.42 -6.25 14.72
CA THR A 366 17.86 -7.60 14.34
C THR A 366 16.78 -8.67 14.48
N SER A 367 16.81 -9.61 13.54
CA SER A 367 15.92 -10.76 13.32
C SER A 367 15.29 -11.40 14.56
N GLN A 368 13.97 -11.60 14.52
CA GLN A 368 13.27 -12.74 15.13
C GLN A 368 11.91 -13.01 14.45
N THR A 369 11.57 -14.29 14.37
CA THR A 369 10.54 -14.94 13.53
C THR A 369 9.09 -14.57 13.85
N LEU A 370 8.27 -14.47 12.79
CA LEU A 370 6.84 -14.17 12.81
C LEU A 370 6.01 -15.37 13.34
N ALA A 371 5.16 -15.13 14.34
CA ALA A 371 4.01 -15.99 14.65
C ALA A 371 2.72 -15.24 14.28
N THR A 372 1.91 -15.87 13.43
CA THR A 372 0.59 -15.43 12.97
C THR A 372 -0.41 -15.37 14.13
N HIS A 373 -0.76 -14.19 14.65
CA HIS A 373 -1.88 -14.06 15.60
C HIS A 373 -2.73 -12.79 15.40
N THR A 374 -4.01 -13.08 15.15
CA THR A 374 -5.16 -12.25 14.88
C THR A 374 -5.67 -11.51 16.14
N ALA A 375 -4.84 -10.69 16.78
CA ALA A 375 -5.39 -9.75 17.77
C ALA A 375 -5.99 -8.54 17.04
N ILE A 376 -7.33 -8.54 17.03
CA ILE A 376 -8.27 -7.69 16.29
C ILE A 376 -8.18 -6.24 16.77
N VAL A 377 -7.48 -5.43 15.98
CA VAL A 377 -7.58 -3.98 16.06
C VAL A 377 -8.35 -3.53 14.83
N ASN A 378 -9.62 -3.17 15.00
CA ASN A 378 -10.43 -2.66 13.91
C ASN A 378 -10.12 -1.19 13.71
N VAL A 379 -9.81 -0.79 12.48
CA VAL A 379 -9.63 0.61 12.11
C VAL A 379 -10.85 1.06 11.31
N LYS A 380 -11.52 2.11 11.76
CA LYS A 380 -12.59 2.80 11.02
C LYS A 380 -12.08 4.14 10.56
N TYR A 381 -12.07 4.36 9.26
CA TYR A 381 -11.70 5.63 8.67
C TYR A 381 -12.95 6.51 8.54
N HIS A 382 -12.80 7.83 8.78
CA HIS A 382 -13.91 8.80 8.77
C HIS A 382 -13.78 9.85 7.68
#